data_AF-A0A383BTX3-F1
#
_entry.id   AF-A0A383BTX3-F1
#
_cell.length_a   1.000
_cell.length_b   1.000
_cell.length_c   1.000
_cell.angle_alpha   90.00
_cell.angle_beta   90.00
_cell.angle_gamma   90.00
#
_symmetry.space_group_name_H-M   'P 1'
#
loop_
_entity.id
_entity.type
_entity.pdbx_description
1 polymer ?
#
loop_
_entity_poly.entity_id
_entity_poly.type
_entity_poly.pdbx_seq_one_letter_code
_entity_poly.pdbx_strand_id
1 'polypeptide(L)'
;IVPYKKIISDSRYYSFDGNKMEHLYGIKYLDNSAEEILDATIEMDSVVNGDFVLNKNQRKLLKRYQNEYCQKNNWSKRFAPISINWLEKNYYLYLEDNIDLIGDRNVESQ
;
A
#
# COMPACT_ATOMS: atom_id res chain seq x y z
N ILE A 1 11.99 7.08 -7.88
CA ILE A 1 10.61 6.65 -7.55
C ILE A 1 9.87 7.84 -6.93
N VAL A 2 8.69 8.22 -7.42
CA VAL A 2 7.85 9.27 -6.82
C VAL A 2 6.89 8.60 -5.83
N PRO A 3 6.95 8.91 -4.52
CA PRO A 3 6.00 8.37 -3.55
C PRO A 3 4.58 8.83 -3.88
N TYR A 4 3.61 7.92 -3.86
CA TYR A 4 2.19 8.24 -4.05
C TYR A 4 1.69 9.33 -3.10
N LYS A 5 2.15 9.30 -1.83
CA LYS A 5 1.80 10.33 -0.84
C LYS A 5 2.08 11.77 -1.29
N LYS A 6 3.07 11.98 -2.17
CA LYS A 6 3.41 13.31 -2.69
C LYS A 6 2.47 13.84 -3.78
N ILE A 7 1.68 12.97 -4.40
CA ILE A 7 0.82 13.33 -5.53
C ILE A 7 -0.67 13.11 -5.24
N ILE A 8 -1.00 12.34 -4.21
CA ILE A 8 -2.38 11.94 -3.89
C ILE A 8 -3.30 13.08 -3.43
N SER A 9 -2.75 14.25 -3.10
CA SER A 9 -3.55 15.43 -2.74
C SER A 9 -4.10 16.16 -3.96
N ASP A 10 -3.66 15.83 -5.17
CA ASP A 10 -4.06 16.48 -6.41
C ASP A 10 -4.83 15.51 -7.29
N SER A 11 -6.12 15.81 -7.50
CA SER A 11 -7.07 14.96 -8.22
C SER A 11 -6.71 14.70 -9.68
N ARG A 12 -5.81 15.50 -10.26
CA ARG A 12 -5.32 15.31 -11.63
C ARG A 12 -4.55 14.00 -11.78
N TYR A 13 -3.95 13.49 -10.70
CA TYR A 13 -3.18 12.25 -10.72
C TYR A 13 -4.01 11.00 -10.38
N TYR A 14 -5.34 11.12 -10.29
CA TYR A 14 -6.23 10.02 -9.88
C TYR A 14 -6.57 9.09 -11.06
N SER A 15 -5.56 8.75 -11.88
CA SER A 15 -5.73 7.94 -13.09
C SER A 15 -4.97 6.64 -12.95
N PHE A 16 -5.65 5.50 -13.06
CA PHE A 16 -5.00 4.18 -13.13
C PHE A 16 -4.47 3.85 -14.53
N ASP A 17 -4.78 4.69 -15.52
CA ASP A 17 -4.23 4.55 -16.88
C ASP A 17 -2.79 5.06 -16.91
N GLY A 18 -1.83 4.14 -16.94
CA GLY A 18 -0.40 4.42 -16.98
C GLY A 18 0.03 5.17 -18.25
N ASN A 19 -0.58 4.89 -19.40
CA ASN A 19 -0.27 5.58 -20.64
C ASN A 19 -0.70 7.05 -20.56
N LYS A 20 -1.88 7.29 -19.98
CA LYS A 20 -2.37 8.66 -19.74
C LYS A 20 -1.49 9.41 -18.73
N MET A 21 -1.05 8.75 -17.66
CA MET A 21 -0.15 9.35 -16.67
C MET A 21 1.21 9.72 -17.28
N GLU A 22 1.76 8.86 -18.14
CA GLU A 22 2.99 9.15 -18.85
C GLU A 22 2.81 10.31 -19.83
N HIS A 23 1.76 10.26 -20.66
CA HIS A 23 1.54 11.27 -21.69
C HIS A 23 1.26 12.67 -21.13
N LEU A 24 0.47 12.77 -20.06
CA LEU A 24 0.07 14.06 -19.49
C LEU A 24 1.07 14.63 -18.48
N TYR A 25 1.78 13.76 -17.74
CA TYR A 25 2.58 14.19 -16.59
C TYR A 25 4.02 13.66 -16.60
N GLY A 26 4.40 12.83 -17.57
CA GLY A 26 5.73 12.20 -17.61
C GLY A 26 5.96 11.20 -16.47
N ILE A 27 4.89 10.73 -15.81
CA ILE A 27 4.95 9.79 -14.69
C ILE A 27 4.63 8.39 -15.21
N LYS A 28 5.57 7.46 -15.05
CA LYS A 28 5.38 6.03 -15.37
C LYS A 28 5.13 5.23 -14.10
N TYR A 29 4.23 4.26 -14.19
CA TYR A 29 4.13 3.22 -13.18
C TYR A 29 5.32 2.27 -13.29
N LEU A 30 5.70 1.71 -12.14
CA LEU A 30 6.67 0.64 -12.08
C LEU A 30 5.90 -0.68 -12.15
N ASP A 31 6.30 -1.54 -13.07
CA ASP A 31 5.77 -2.89 -13.12
C ASP A 31 6.23 -3.68 -11.90
N ASN A 32 5.36 -4.54 -11.41
CA ASN A 32 5.72 -5.46 -10.34
C ASN A 32 6.71 -6.50 -10.83
N SER A 33 7.65 -6.88 -9.97
CA SER A 33 8.54 -8.00 -10.25
C SER A 33 7.79 -9.33 -10.21
N ALA A 34 8.35 -10.37 -10.84
CA ALA A 34 7.76 -11.71 -10.81
C ALA A 34 7.58 -12.25 -9.37
N GLU A 35 8.52 -11.92 -8.47
CA GLU A 35 8.45 -12.29 -7.06
C GLU A 35 7.31 -11.57 -6.35
N GLU A 36 7.11 -10.27 -6.59
CA GLU A 36 5.99 -9.51 -6.00
C GLU A 36 4.64 -10.04 -6.47
N ILE A 37 4.53 -10.44 -7.74
CA ILE A 37 3.32 -11.04 -8.29
C ILE A 37 3.05 -12.40 -7.62
N LEU A 38 4.08 -13.22 -7.43
CA LEU A 38 3.96 -14.51 -6.75
C LEU A 38 3.54 -14.35 -5.28
N ASP A 39 4.19 -13.45 -4.54
CA ASP A 39 3.87 -13.15 -3.13
C ASP A 39 2.39 -12.74 -2.99
N ALA A 40 1.93 -11.82 -3.84
CA ALA A 40 0.53 -11.39 -3.84
C ALA A 40 -0.44 -12.52 -4.22
N THR A 41 -0.03 -13.42 -5.12
CA THR A 41 -0.86 -14.56 -5.54
C THR A 41 -1.02 -15.58 -4.41
N ILE A 42 0.05 -15.89 -3.68
CA ILE A 42 0.02 -16.78 -2.51
C ILE A 42 -0.88 -16.19 -1.41
N GLU A 43 -0.78 -14.88 -1.19
CA GLU A 43 -1.64 -14.17 -0.24
C GLU A 43 -3.12 -14.26 -0.64
N MET A 44 -3.42 -14.02 -1.92
CA MET A 44 -4.79 -14.14 -2.45
C MET A 44 -5.36 -15.55 -2.28
N ASP A 45 -4.59 -16.58 -2.60
CA ASP A 45 -4.98 -17.98 -2.40
C ASP A 45 -5.29 -18.27 -0.92
N SER A 46 -4.42 -17.81 -0.01
CA SER A 46 -4.63 -17.96 1.43
C SER A 46 -5.92 -17.26 1.92
N VAL A 47 -6.27 -16.10 1.34
CA VAL A 47 -7.53 -15.41 1.65
C VAL A 47 -8.73 -16.22 1.18
N VAL A 48 -8.67 -16.79 -0.03
CA VAL A 48 -9.75 -17.61 -0.60
C VAL A 48 -9.96 -18.89 0.22
N ASN A 49 -8.88 -19.51 0.69
CA ASN A 49 -8.93 -20.74 1.49
C ASN A 49 -9.27 -20.50 2.98
N GLY A 50 -9.28 -19.24 3.43
CA GLY A 50 -9.60 -18.87 4.82
C GLY A 50 -8.43 -18.98 5.79
N ASP A 51 -7.22 -19.22 5.27
CA ASP A 51 -5.99 -19.39 6.05
C ASP A 51 -5.24 -18.06 6.28
N PHE A 52 -5.72 -16.97 5.70
CA PHE A 52 -5.07 -15.67 5.81
C PHE A 52 -5.28 -15.01 7.18
N VAL A 53 -4.21 -14.94 7.97
CA VAL A 53 -4.21 -14.35 9.31
C VAL A 53 -3.30 -13.12 9.37
N LEU A 54 -3.92 -11.94 9.56
CA LEU A 54 -3.19 -10.69 9.79
C LEU A 54 -2.88 -10.48 11.27
N ASN A 55 -1.64 -10.11 11.58
CA ASN A 55 -1.25 -9.64 12.91
C ASN A 55 -1.76 -8.21 13.18
N LYS A 56 -1.64 -7.74 14.43
CA LYS A 56 -2.13 -6.41 14.86
C LYS A 56 -1.50 -5.26 14.06
N ASN A 57 -0.19 -5.32 13.82
CA ASN A 57 0.55 -4.29 13.10
C ASN A 57 0.17 -4.25 11.63
N GLN A 58 0.01 -5.40 11.00
CA GLN A 58 -0.45 -5.54 9.63
C GLN A 58 -1.87 -4.96 9.44
N ARG A 59 -2.80 -5.26 10.37
CA ARG A 59 -4.14 -4.65 10.36
C ARG A 59 -4.08 -3.13 10.50
N LYS A 60 -3.23 -2.61 11.39
CA LYS A 60 -3.01 -1.17 11.54
C LYS A 60 -2.48 -0.55 10.25
N LEU A 61 -1.51 -1.21 9.62
CA LEU A 61 -0.86 -0.75 8.40
C LEU A 61 -1.86 -0.68 7.24
N LEU A 62 -2.64 -1.74 7.02
CA LEU A 62 -3.66 -1.76 5.99
C LEU A 62 -4.76 -0.72 6.22
N LYS A 63 -5.17 -0.51 7.49
CA LYS A 63 -6.14 0.54 7.83
C LYS A 63 -5.59 1.94 7.50
N ARG A 64 -4.31 2.18 7.77
CA ARG A 64 -3.64 3.43 7.37
C ARG A 64 -3.62 3.58 5.86
N TYR A 65 -3.22 2.54 5.13
CA TYR A 65 -3.25 2.54 3.66
C TYR A 65 -4.64 2.87 3.12
N GLN A 66 -5.69 2.22 3.64
CA GLN A 66 -7.06 2.49 3.21
C GLN A 66 -7.45 3.96 3.39
N ASN A 67 -7.11 4.55 4.53
CA ASN A 67 -7.52 5.92 4.85
C ASN A 67 -6.65 6.97 4.15
N GLU A 68 -5.33 6.78 4.15
CA GLU A 68 -4.37 7.75 3.61
C GLU A 68 -4.24 7.66 2.09
N TYR A 69 -4.51 6.49 1.50
CA TYR A 69 -4.42 6.27 0.06
C TYR A 69 -5.81 6.09 -0.57
N CYS A 70 -6.50 4.99 -0.28
CA CYS A 70 -7.70 4.60 -1.03
C CYS A 70 -8.83 5.62 -0.93
N GLN A 71 -9.07 6.16 0.27
CA GLN A 71 -10.11 7.15 0.51
C GLN A 71 -9.70 8.54 0.01
N LYS A 72 -8.46 8.99 0.25
CA LYS A 72 -8.00 10.30 -0.24
C LYS A 72 -8.01 10.39 -1.76
N ASN A 73 -7.57 9.33 -2.45
CA ASN A 73 -7.55 9.22 -3.91
C ASN A 73 -8.93 8.97 -4.54
N ASN A 74 -10.01 8.89 -3.73
CA ASN A 74 -11.33 8.42 -4.17
C ASN A 74 -11.30 7.07 -4.91
N TRP A 75 -10.28 6.25 -4.68
CA TRP A 75 -10.10 4.98 -5.38
C TRP A 75 -11.14 3.96 -4.92
N SER A 76 -11.33 3.82 -3.61
CA SER A 76 -12.29 2.90 -3.06
C SER A 76 -12.79 3.33 -1.68
N LYS A 77 -14.11 3.27 -1.50
CA LYS A 77 -14.75 3.40 -0.18
C LYS A 77 -14.72 2.09 0.62
N ARG A 78 -14.53 0.95 -0.07
CA ARG A 78 -14.35 -0.36 0.56
C ARG A 78 -12.88 -0.61 0.81
N PHE A 79 -12.58 -1.47 1.78
CA PHE A 79 -11.22 -1.91 2.04
C PHE A 79 -10.62 -2.52 0.77
N ALA A 80 -9.65 -1.84 0.18
CA ALA A 80 -9.05 -2.26 -1.07
C ALA A 80 -7.90 -3.24 -0.78
N PRO A 81 -7.84 -4.38 -1.48
CA PRO A 81 -6.77 -5.35 -1.29
C PRO A 81 -5.46 -4.79 -1.84
N ILE A 82 -4.42 -4.86 -1.02
CA ILE A 82 -3.01 -4.72 -1.38
C ILE A 82 -2.28 -5.83 -0.63
N SER A 83 -1.30 -6.47 -1.27
CA SER A 83 -0.52 -7.48 -0.56
C SER A 83 0.11 -6.88 0.70
N ILE A 84 -0.11 -7.52 1.84
CA ILE A 84 0.44 -7.05 3.11
C ILE A 84 1.98 -7.07 3.07
N ASN A 85 2.57 -8.10 2.47
CA ASN A 85 4.03 -8.21 2.32
C ASN A 85 4.61 -7.05 1.50
N TRP A 86 3.94 -6.69 0.41
CA TRP A 86 4.32 -5.52 -0.39
C TRP A 86 4.20 -4.23 0.43
N LEU A 87 3.08 -4.05 1.12
CA LEU A 87 2.81 -2.85 1.89
C LEU A 87 3.79 -2.69 3.05
N GLU A 88 4.16 -3.76 3.76
CA GLU A 88 5.16 -3.71 4.83
C GLU A 88 6.54 -3.27 4.33
N LYS A 89 6.94 -3.67 3.11
CA LYS A 89 8.20 -3.26 2.49
C LYS A 89 8.15 -1.83 1.92
N ASN A 90 6.96 -1.37 1.50
CA ASN A 90 6.80 -0.16 0.69
C ASN A 90 5.88 0.91 1.27
N TYR A 91 5.49 0.80 2.54
CA TYR A 91 4.53 1.73 3.16
C TYR A 91 4.94 3.20 3.06
N TYR A 92 6.25 3.48 3.04
CA TYR A 92 6.80 4.84 2.91
C TYR A 92 6.40 5.52 1.59
N LEU A 93 5.97 4.76 0.58
CA LEU A 93 5.43 5.30 -0.67
C LEU A 93 4.02 5.87 -0.50
N TYR A 94 3.24 5.36 0.46
CA TYR A 94 1.81 5.65 0.62
C TYR A 94 1.50 6.48 1.86
N LEU A 95 2.25 6.28 2.94
CA LEU A 95 1.92 6.79 4.27
C LEU A 95 2.82 7.94 4.67
N GLU A 96 2.24 8.93 5.34
CA GLU A 96 3.04 9.96 6.00
C GLU A 96 3.82 9.36 7.18
N ASP A 97 5.04 9.87 7.40
CA ASP A 97 5.88 9.43 8.51
C ASP A 97 5.23 9.89 9.82
N ASN A 98 4.53 8.98 10.47
CA ASN A 98 4.01 9.15 11.82
C ASN A 98 4.58 8.03 12.68
N ILE A 99 5.15 8.44 13.83
CA ILE A 99 5.99 7.72 14.80
C ILE A 99 5.36 6.43 15.37
N ASP A 100 4.08 6.18 15.14
CA ASP A 100 3.31 5.14 15.82
C ASP A 100 3.42 3.71 15.23
N LEU A 101 4.29 3.48 14.24
CA LEU A 101 4.63 2.11 13.78
C LEU A 101 5.82 1.50 14.55
N ILE A 102 6.51 2.29 15.38
CA ILE A 102 7.74 1.90 16.10
C ILE A 102 7.43 1.52 17.58
N GLY A 103 6.17 1.62 18.02
CA GLY A 103 5.79 1.46 19.43
C GLY A 103 5.85 0.06 20.04
N ASP A 104 6.14 -1.00 19.26
CA ASP A 104 6.19 -2.39 19.75
C ASP A 104 7.53 -3.08 19.42
N ARG A 105 8.62 -2.34 19.16
CA ARG A 105 9.98 -2.91 19.19
C ARG A 105 10.56 -2.76 20.58
N ASN A 106 10.35 -3.79 21.40
CA ASN A 106 11.17 -4.20 22.53
C ASN A 106 11.69 -3.07 23.43
N VAL A 107 10.90 -2.73 24.46
CA VAL A 107 11.48 -2.57 25.80
C VAL A 107 11.79 -3.99 26.28
N GLU A 108 12.89 -4.55 25.80
CA GLU A 108 13.56 -5.65 26.49
C GLU A 108 14.59 -4.99 27.42
N SER A 109 14.20 -4.98 28.69
CA SER A 109 14.99 -4.63 29.86
C SER A 109 16.39 -5.23 29.84
N GLN A 110 17.41 -4.36 29.97
CA GLN A 110 18.56 -4.54 30.86
C GLN A 110 18.95 -3.20 31.48
#